data_AF-A0ABD1AX94-F1
#
_entry.id   AF-A0ABD1AX94-F1
#
_cell.length_a   1.000
_cell.length_b   1.000
_cell.length_c   1.000
_cell.angle_alpha   90.00
_cell.angle_beta   90.00
_cell.angle_gamma   90.00
#
_symmetry.space_group_name_H-M   'P 1'
#
loop_
_entity.id
_entity.type
_entity.pdbx_description
1 polymer ?
#
loop_
_entity_poly.entity_id
_entity_poly.type
_entity_poly.pdbx_seq_one_letter_code
_entity_poly.pdbx_strand_id
1 'polypeptide(L)'
;MDTEEVKLFFHDHPVTPLKDRRRGDCCGIEFDAIYDGYYCSECDKFFHKKCINSPEKIKLLSHNNCRGDLELSENYIPGGRCELCMQEMKTGITIYCCFKCFTCPQCAIHLDCAKYPPPEVIQVPQNHDHKLKLARDDAKLLHLLYLWK
;
A
#
# COMPACT_ATOMS: atom_id res chain seq x y z
N MET A 1 20.55 -13.36 26.60
CA MET A 1 20.65 -12.06 25.90
C MET A 1 19.24 -11.58 25.75
N ASP A 2 18.85 -10.60 26.55
CA ASP A 2 17.53 -10.00 26.44
C ASP A 2 17.37 -9.45 25.02
N THR A 3 16.51 -10.07 24.24
CA THR A 3 16.10 -9.52 22.95
C THR A 3 15.26 -8.30 23.26
N GLU A 4 15.81 -7.10 23.05
CA GLU A 4 15.10 -5.86 23.28
C GLU A 4 13.78 -5.85 22.51
N GLU A 5 12.68 -5.78 23.26
CA GLU A 5 11.35 -5.62 22.71
C GLU A 5 11.21 -4.22 22.11
N VAL A 6 10.62 -4.15 20.91
CA VAL A 6 10.40 -2.91 20.17
C VAL A 6 8.90 -2.66 20.07
N LYS A 7 8.47 -1.42 20.28
CA LYS A 7 7.08 -1.01 20.06
C LYS A 7 6.95 -0.37 18.68
N LEU A 8 6.09 -0.93 17.83
CA LEU A 8 5.74 -0.31 16.54
C LEU A 8 4.56 0.64 16.74
N PHE A 9 4.51 1.74 15.99
CA PHE A 9 3.45 2.76 16.16
C PHE A 9 2.08 2.33 15.61
N PHE A 10 2.06 1.30 14.75
CA PHE A 10 0.87 0.79 14.05
C PHE A 10 0.49 -0.64 14.51
N HIS A 11 1.16 -1.15 15.55
CA HIS A 11 0.94 -2.49 16.11
C HIS A 11 0.89 -2.41 17.64
N ASP A 12 -0.09 -3.06 18.26
CA ASP A 12 -0.37 -2.87 19.69
C ASP A 12 0.59 -3.62 20.62
N HIS A 13 1.13 -4.75 20.17
CA HIS A 13 2.00 -5.61 20.97
C HIS A 13 3.48 -5.28 20.77
N PRO A 14 4.33 -5.51 21.78
CA PRO A 14 5.78 -5.48 21.57
C PRO A 14 6.19 -6.57 20.57
N VAL A 15 7.21 -6.24 19.77
CA VAL A 15 7.78 -7.16 18.79
C VAL A 15 9.24 -7.42 19.08
N THR A 16 9.73 -8.61 18.72
CA THR A 16 11.13 -8.99 18.93
C THR A 16 11.85 -9.09 17.59
N PRO A 17 13.14 -8.70 17.49
CA PRO A 17 13.91 -8.87 16.27
C PRO A 17 13.98 -10.36 15.87
N LEU A 18 13.62 -10.66 14.63
CA LEU A 18 13.68 -12.01 14.08
C LEU A 18 14.36 -11.98 12.71
N LYS A 19 15.26 -12.94 12.49
CA LYS A 19 15.80 -13.22 11.16
C LYS A 19 14.98 -14.30 10.49
N ASP A 20 14.14 -13.93 9.53
CA ASP A 20 13.30 -14.85 8.80
C ASP A 20 13.16 -14.39 7.34
N ARG A 21 13.14 -15.34 6.41
CA ARG A 21 12.97 -15.11 4.97
C ARG A 21 11.51 -15.22 4.53
N ARG A 22 10.59 -15.49 5.46
CA ARG A 22 9.17 -15.58 5.16
C ARG A 22 8.64 -14.27 4.60
N ARG A 23 7.53 -14.39 3.87
CA ARG A 23 6.73 -13.23 3.48
C ARG A 23 6.31 -12.49 4.75
N GLY A 24 6.50 -11.17 4.74
CA GLY A 24 6.08 -10.32 5.84
C GLY A 24 4.61 -9.96 5.70
N ASP A 25 3.93 -9.82 6.84
CA ASP A 25 2.59 -9.28 6.98
C ASP A 25 2.55 -7.75 6.77
N CYS A 26 3.69 -7.15 6.38
CA CYS A 26 3.83 -5.73 6.08
C CYS A 26 3.82 -5.39 4.58
N CYS A 27 4.33 -6.28 3.73
CA CYS A 27 4.52 -6.02 2.31
C CYS A 27 3.43 -6.73 1.50
N GLY A 28 2.72 -5.96 0.68
CA GLY A 28 1.68 -6.47 -0.21
C GLY A 28 2.25 -7.25 -1.39
N ILE A 29 3.54 -7.05 -1.69
CA ILE A 29 4.22 -7.53 -2.89
C ILE A 29 5.39 -8.46 -2.54
N GLU A 30 5.58 -9.53 -3.33
CA GLU A 30 6.62 -10.56 -3.16
C GLU A 30 8.00 -10.17 -3.71
N PHE A 31 8.45 -8.93 -3.50
CA PHE A 31 9.79 -8.53 -3.95
C PHE A 31 10.73 -8.23 -2.77
N ASP A 32 11.45 -9.29 -2.43
CA ASP A 32 12.80 -9.41 -1.89
C ASP A 32 12.81 -10.45 -0.77
N ALA A 33 13.82 -11.33 -0.80
CA ALA A 33 14.18 -12.14 0.37
C ALA A 33 14.75 -11.20 1.44
N ILE A 34 13.88 -10.52 2.19
CA ILE A 34 14.27 -9.67 3.30
C ILE A 34 14.44 -10.60 4.48
N TYR A 35 15.63 -10.59 5.07
CA TYR A 35 16.02 -11.52 6.12
C TYR A 35 15.79 -10.94 7.50
N ASP A 36 15.62 -9.63 7.63
CA ASP A 36 15.56 -8.92 8.90
C ASP A 36 14.18 -8.32 9.12
N GLY A 37 13.63 -8.58 10.29
CA GLY A 37 12.33 -8.08 10.67
C GLY A 37 12.07 -8.18 12.16
N TYR A 38 10.81 -8.02 12.49
CA TYR A 38 10.30 -8.07 13.84
C TYR A 38 9.10 -8.99 13.87
N TYR A 39 9.03 -9.82 14.90
CA TYR A 39 8.00 -10.81 15.07
C TYR A 39 7.17 -10.50 16.32
N CYS A 40 5.85 -10.51 16.15
CA CYS A 40 4.89 -10.48 17.24
C CYS A 40 4.46 -11.91 17.54
N SER A 41 4.77 -12.42 18.74
CA SER A 41 4.33 -13.76 19.17
C SER A 41 2.83 -13.81 19.48
N GLU A 42 2.23 -12.71 19.92
CA GLU A 42 0.80 -12.63 20.26
C GLU A 42 -0.10 -12.68 19.02
N CYS A 43 0.34 -12.05 17.93
CA CYS A 43 -0.40 -11.97 16.67
C CYS A 43 0.09 -12.96 15.60
N ASP A 44 1.20 -13.67 15.83
CA ASP A 44 1.91 -14.48 14.83
C ASP A 44 2.19 -13.71 13.51
N LYS A 45 2.61 -12.44 13.66
CA LYS A 45 2.90 -11.54 12.53
C LYS A 45 4.38 -11.25 12.41
N PHE A 46 4.86 -11.21 11.17
CA PHE A 46 6.23 -10.85 10.85
C PHE A 46 6.28 -9.58 10.01
N PHE A 47 6.99 -8.56 10.50
CA PHE A 47 7.17 -7.28 9.84
C PHE A 47 8.62 -7.12 9.39
N HIS A 48 8.85 -6.95 8.09
CA HIS A 48 10.20 -6.66 7.60
C HIS A 48 10.71 -5.33 8.13
N LYS A 49 11.99 -5.28 8.50
CA LYS A 49 12.64 -4.07 9.01
C LYS A 49 12.53 -2.91 8.00
N LYS A 50 12.64 -3.22 6.70
CA LYS A 50 12.48 -2.23 5.62
C LYS A 50 11.07 -1.66 5.50
N CYS A 51 10.05 -2.41 5.90
CA CYS A 51 8.65 -1.97 5.89
C CYS A 51 8.41 -1.00 7.04
N ILE A 52 8.85 -1.35 8.26
CA ILE A 52 8.52 -0.57 9.46
C ILE A 52 9.22 0.80 9.50
N ASN A 53 10.30 0.96 8.74
CA ASN A 53 10.99 2.24 8.56
C ASN A 53 10.22 3.21 7.62
N SER A 54 9.03 2.83 7.16
CA SER A 54 8.18 3.73 6.37
C SER A 54 7.57 4.82 7.27
N PRO A 55 7.34 6.03 6.74
CA PRO A 55 6.77 7.12 7.53
C PRO A 55 5.39 6.77 8.08
N GLU A 56 5.09 7.19 9.31
CA GLU A 56 3.77 6.98 9.92
C GLU A 56 2.64 7.57 9.10
N LYS A 57 2.88 8.76 8.53
CA LYS A 57 1.90 9.52 7.76
C LYS A 57 2.46 9.91 6.40
N ILE A 58 1.64 9.78 5.36
CA ILE A 58 1.96 10.24 4.01
C ILE A 58 0.88 11.17 3.50
N LYS A 59 1.28 12.10 2.63
CA LYS A 59 0.36 12.98 1.90
C LYS A 59 0.12 12.41 0.53
N LEU A 60 -1.14 12.13 0.20
CA LEU A 60 -1.53 11.85 -1.16
C LEU A 60 -2.07 13.14 -1.80
N LEU A 61 -1.45 13.59 -2.88
CA LEU A 61 -1.80 14.84 -3.58
C LEU A 61 -3.01 14.68 -4.53
N SER A 62 -3.63 13.50 -4.61
CA SER A 62 -4.35 13.09 -5.83
C SER A 62 -5.68 12.38 -5.61
N HIS A 63 -6.54 12.83 -4.68
CA HIS A 63 -7.97 12.53 -4.77
C HIS A 63 -8.87 13.60 -4.14
N ASN A 64 -9.91 14.00 -4.88
CA ASN A 64 -10.67 15.25 -4.69
C ASN A 64 -11.52 15.36 -3.40
N ASN A 65 -11.51 14.37 -2.51
CA ASN A 65 -12.29 14.41 -1.26
C ASN A 65 -11.53 13.96 0.00
N CYS A 66 -10.27 13.52 -0.11
CA CYS A 66 -9.47 13.13 1.04
C CYS A 66 -8.32 14.12 1.24
N ARG A 67 -8.57 15.17 2.02
CA ARG A 67 -7.57 16.19 2.37
C ARG A 67 -6.73 15.83 3.60
N GLY A 68 -6.95 14.65 4.17
CA GLY A 68 -6.23 14.16 5.35
C GLY A 68 -4.97 13.39 4.97
N ASP A 69 -3.97 13.43 5.84
CA ASP A 69 -2.83 12.52 5.77
C ASP A 69 -3.33 11.06 5.87
N LEU A 70 -2.72 10.16 5.10
CA LEU A 70 -2.93 8.73 5.23
C LEU A 70 -2.01 8.21 6.33
N GLU A 71 -2.55 7.40 7.23
CA GLU A 71 -1.81 6.83 8.36
C GLU A 71 -1.60 5.34 8.11
N LEU A 72 -0.43 4.83 8.51
CA LEU A 72 -0.11 3.41 8.38
C LEU A 72 -0.93 2.59 9.38
N SER A 73 -1.50 1.48 8.93
CA SER A 73 -2.37 0.63 9.73
C SER A 73 -2.34 -0.83 9.32
N GLU A 74 -2.56 -1.72 10.28
CA GLU A 74 -2.86 -3.13 10.09
C GLU A 74 -4.37 -3.44 10.11
N ASN A 75 -5.22 -2.46 10.46
CA ASN A 75 -6.64 -2.63 10.72
C ASN A 75 -7.48 -2.35 9.47
N TYR A 76 -7.14 -2.99 8.35
CA TYR A 76 -7.88 -2.80 7.12
C TYR A 76 -9.15 -3.66 7.04
N ILE A 77 -10.26 -3.03 6.66
CA ILE A 77 -11.53 -3.70 6.40
C ILE A 77 -11.48 -4.30 4.98
N PRO A 78 -11.69 -5.62 4.82
CA PRO A 78 -11.61 -6.30 3.52
C PRO A 78 -12.57 -5.71 2.47
N GLY A 79 -12.16 -5.76 1.19
CA GLY A 79 -13.06 -5.51 0.05
C GLY A 79 -12.77 -4.26 -0.79
N GLY A 80 -11.76 -3.46 -0.46
CA GLY A 80 -11.31 -2.37 -1.33
C GLY A 80 -10.03 -2.71 -2.11
N ARG A 81 -9.62 -1.75 -2.94
CA ARG A 81 -8.48 -1.87 -3.84
C ARG A 81 -7.47 -0.77 -3.53
N CYS A 82 -6.21 -1.06 -3.78
CA CYS A 82 -5.16 -0.05 -3.72
C CYS A 82 -5.38 1.02 -4.77
N GLU A 83 -5.41 2.28 -4.36
CA GLU A 83 -5.65 3.43 -5.25
C GLU A 83 -4.58 3.56 -6.36
N LEU A 84 -3.35 3.11 -6.08
CA LEU A 84 -2.24 3.28 -7.02
C LEU A 84 -2.11 2.15 -8.04
N CYS A 85 -2.35 0.89 -7.63
CA CYS A 85 -2.15 -0.28 -8.50
C CYS A 85 -3.44 -1.01 -8.88
N MET A 86 -4.57 -0.58 -8.31
CA MET A 86 -5.91 -1.16 -8.49
C MET A 86 -6.04 -2.64 -8.12
N GLN A 87 -5.00 -3.24 -7.53
CA GLN A 87 -5.02 -4.59 -7.01
C GLN A 87 -5.83 -4.66 -5.71
N GLU A 88 -6.44 -5.82 -5.47
CA GLU A 88 -7.20 -6.10 -4.26
C GLU A 88 -6.30 -6.06 -3.02
N MET A 89 -6.82 -5.45 -1.96
CA MET A 89 -6.16 -5.44 -0.66
C MET A 89 -6.34 -6.80 0.01
N LYS A 90 -5.22 -7.47 0.30
CA LYS A 90 -5.25 -8.72 1.06
C LYS A 90 -5.59 -8.47 2.53
N THR A 91 -6.15 -9.45 3.21
CA THR A 91 -6.33 -9.40 4.66
C THR A 91 -4.98 -9.54 5.38
N GLY A 92 -4.83 -8.83 6.50
CA GLY A 92 -3.67 -8.99 7.39
C GLY A 92 -2.40 -8.28 6.93
N ILE A 93 -2.44 -7.49 5.84
CA ILE A 93 -1.30 -6.66 5.42
C ILE A 93 -1.34 -5.26 6.05
N THR A 94 -0.18 -4.63 6.21
CA THR A 94 -0.08 -3.21 6.53
C THR A 94 -0.37 -2.33 5.31
N ILE A 95 -1.18 -1.29 5.48
CA ILE A 95 -1.56 -0.32 4.43
C ILE A 95 -1.51 1.12 4.95
N TYR A 96 -1.50 2.08 4.03
CA TYR A 96 -1.84 3.47 4.34
C TYR A 96 -3.33 3.70 4.12
N CYS A 97 -4.03 4.24 5.12
CA CYS A 97 -5.44 4.60 5.00
C CYS A 97 -5.81 5.89 5.72
N CYS A 98 -6.88 6.55 5.28
CA CYS A 98 -7.44 7.70 5.99
C CYS A 98 -8.49 7.26 7.02
N PHE A 99 -8.18 7.34 8.32
CA PHE A 99 -9.16 7.05 9.38
C PHE A 99 -10.23 8.12 9.56
N LYS A 100 -9.98 9.34 9.08
CA LYS A 100 -10.92 10.46 9.22
C LYS A 100 -12.04 10.42 8.18
N CYS A 101 -11.83 9.68 7.09
CA CYS A 101 -12.76 9.57 5.99
C CYS A 101 -13.41 8.18 5.96
N PHE A 102 -14.31 7.92 6.92
CA PHE A 102 -15.08 6.66 7.01
C PHE A 102 -15.85 6.32 5.73
N THR A 103 -16.14 7.30 4.87
CA THR A 103 -16.91 7.15 3.63
C THR A 103 -16.05 7.00 2.37
N CYS A 104 -14.72 6.96 2.49
CA CYS A 104 -13.81 6.91 1.35
C CYS A 104 -13.15 5.51 1.21
N PRO A 105 -13.83 4.53 0.59
CA PRO A 105 -13.27 3.20 0.34
C PRO A 105 -12.07 3.21 -0.63
N GLN A 106 -11.77 4.36 -1.24
CA GLN A 106 -10.71 4.55 -2.24
C GLN A 106 -9.46 5.23 -1.68
N CYS A 107 -9.32 5.40 -0.36
CA CYS A 107 -8.15 6.04 0.25
C CYS A 107 -7.24 5.03 0.95
N ALA A 108 -7.06 3.85 0.33
CA ALA A 108 -6.22 2.79 0.83
C ALA A 108 -5.09 2.53 -0.17
N ILE A 109 -3.85 2.51 0.31
CA ILE A 109 -2.66 2.29 -0.52
C ILE A 109 -1.80 1.21 0.12
N HIS A 110 -1.33 0.25 -0.67
CA HIS A 110 -0.31 -0.71 -0.22
C HIS A 110 0.93 0.05 0.28
N LEU A 111 1.55 -0.43 1.36
CA LEU A 111 2.83 0.12 1.83
C LEU A 111 3.86 0.21 0.70
N ASP A 112 3.97 -0.85 -0.11
CA ASP A 112 4.91 -0.89 -1.24
C ASP A 112 4.54 0.11 -2.35
N CYS A 113 3.25 0.31 -2.64
CA CYS A 113 2.83 1.29 -3.64
C CYS A 113 3.10 2.73 -3.20
N ALA A 114 3.03 3.02 -1.89
CA ALA A 114 3.41 4.33 -1.37
C ALA A 114 4.93 4.57 -1.51
N LYS A 115 5.74 3.52 -1.33
CA LYS A 115 7.20 3.59 -1.44
C LYS A 115 7.70 3.58 -2.88
N TYR A 116 7.05 2.82 -3.73
CA TYR A 116 7.37 2.60 -5.14
C TYR A 116 6.08 2.75 -5.96
N PRO A 117 5.61 3.99 -6.19
CA PRO A 117 4.40 4.22 -6.96
C PRO A 117 4.56 3.64 -8.38
N PRO A 118 3.53 2.96 -8.91
CA PRO A 118 3.53 2.52 -10.29
C PRO A 118 3.83 3.70 -11.23
N PRO A 119 4.58 3.49 -12.34
CA PRO A 119 4.86 4.55 -13.29
C PRO A 119 3.57 5.19 -13.79
N GLU A 120 3.46 6.52 -13.69
CA GLU A 120 2.31 7.27 -14.22
C GLU A 120 2.21 7.17 -15.76
N VAL A 121 3.32 6.79 -16.41
CA VAL A 121 3.43 6.57 -17.86
C VAL A 121 4.22 5.28 -18.10
N ILE A 122 3.59 4.29 -18.73
CA ILE A 122 4.30 3.14 -19.30
C ILE A 122 4.84 3.59 -20.66
N GLN A 123 6.17 3.58 -20.84
CA GLN A 123 6.74 3.69 -22.18
C GLN A 123 6.47 2.37 -22.92
N VAL A 124 5.37 2.31 -23.65
CA VAL A 124 5.15 1.26 -24.65
C VAL A 124 6.18 1.48 -25.78
N PRO A 125 6.86 0.44 -26.29
CA PRO A 125 7.70 0.58 -27.48
C PRO A 125 6.91 1.31 -28.58
N GLN A 126 7.36 2.52 -28.92
CA GLN A 126 6.66 3.43 -29.80
C GLN A 126 6.73 2.91 -31.24
N ASN A 127 5.69 2.18 -31.67
CA ASN A 127 5.37 2.02 -33.08
C ASN A 127 4.26 3.00 -33.53
N HIS A 128 4.04 4.10 -32.80
CA HIS A 128 3.09 5.13 -33.19
C HIS A 128 3.51 6.51 -32.65
N ASP A 129 3.22 7.57 -33.42
CA ASP A 129 3.74 8.95 -33.25
C ASP A 129 3.12 9.76 -32.09
N HIS A 130 2.62 9.14 -31.03
CA HIS A 130 2.08 9.88 -29.89
C HIS A 130 2.39 9.26 -28.54
N LYS A 131 2.44 10.13 -27.52
CA LYS A 131 2.66 9.75 -26.12
C LYS A 131 1.37 9.22 -25.53
N LEU A 132 1.36 7.96 -25.10
CA LEU A 132 0.27 7.40 -24.30
C LEU A 132 0.35 7.93 -22.87
N LYS A 133 -0.79 8.34 -22.32
CA LYS A 133 -0.97 8.60 -20.89
C LYS A 133 -1.89 7.53 -20.33
N LEU A 134 -1.57 6.98 -19.16
CA LEU A 134 -2.50 6.13 -18.42
C LEU A 134 -3.69 7.00 -17.99
N ALA A 135 -4.84 6.76 -18.59
CA ALA A 135 -6.10 7.34 -18.13
C ALA A 135 -6.65 6.46 -17.00
N ARG A 136 -7.09 7.10 -15.90
CA ARG A 136 -7.89 6.41 -14.88
C ARG A 136 -9.29 6.21 -15.45
N ASP A 137 -9.67 4.96 -15.66
CA ASP A 137 -11.05 4.62 -16.03
C ASP A 137 -11.88 4.55 -14.75
N ASP A 138 -12.45 5.68 -14.34
CA ASP A 138 -13.44 5.75 -13.26
C ASP A 138 -14.83 5.26 -13.73
N ALA A 139 -14.92 4.63 -14.91
CA ALA A 139 -16.16 4.28 -15.57
C ALA A 139 -16.24 2.78 -15.89
N LYS A 140 -16.64 1.98 -14.90
CA LYS A 140 -17.70 1.00 -15.22
C LYS A 140 -19.02 1.66 -14.91
N LEU A 141 -19.52 2.41 -15.90
CA LEU A 141 -20.93 2.70 -16.23
C LEU A 141 -21.06 4.14 -16.77
N LEU A 142 -20.74 4.35 -18.05
CA LEU A 142 -21.69 4.80 -19.08
C LEU A 142 -20.95 5.31 -20.32
N HIS A 143 -21.23 4.61 -21.43
CA HIS A 143 -21.14 5.05 -22.83
C HIS A 143 -19.80 5.51 -23.41
N LEU A 144 -19.25 4.60 -24.22
CA LEU A 144 -18.81 4.89 -25.60
C LEU A 144 -19.58 6.08 -26.20
N LEU A 145 -18.98 7.26 -26.29
CA LEU A 145 -19.36 8.25 -27.29
C LEU A 145 -18.12 9.01 -27.78
N TYR A 146 -17.75 8.64 -29.02
CA TYR A 146 -17.15 9.43 -30.09
C TYR A 146 -15.93 10.28 -29.79
N LEU A 147 -14.83 10.00 -30.48
CA LEU A 147 -14.15 10.99 -31.32
C LEU A 147 -13.40 10.30 -32.47
N TRP A 148 -14.10 10.03 -33.58
CA TRP A 148 -13.49 10.18 -34.90
C TRP A 148 -13.85 11.58 -35.40
N LYS A 149 -12.84 12.42 -35.58
CA LYS A 149 -12.76 13.38 -36.66
C LYS A 149 -11.34 13.41 -37.17
#